data_AF-A0A0M0LRE6-F1
#
_entry.id   AF-A0A0M0LRE6-F1
#
_cell.length_a   1.000
_cell.length_b   1.000
_cell.length_c   1.000
_cell.angle_alpha   90.00
_cell.angle_beta   90.00
_cell.angle_gamma   90.00
#
_symmetry.space_group_name_H-M   'P 1'
#
loop_
_entity.id
_entity.type
_entity.pdbx_description
1 polymer ?
#
loop_
_entity_poly.entity_id
_entity_poly.type
_entity_poly.pdbx_seq_one_letter_code
_entity_poly.pdbx_strand_id
1 'polypeptide(L)'
;EAHGTGTALGDPTEAGALAAVYGSAGRATPLSVGAAKANVGHSEAASGQVGLLKVQQLIGQRASMGNAHLRVLNPLVGQRFGASAACFVLPLERGRSLTEGVAGVSSFGFSGTIAHALMQRAEDGSSGAASGLMQPVPQLAFRRSAFTWRESAHPFIQQRIASSQEGVLFRSPLVGAVHALVADHVVQGRVIFPGAGYLELARAASGSSALQAVFFLQPLALESAGSYIECSVTAGSFEIRTGSMLEIAVHCTGSFASSGVPAGVSRMSLAALHSHVGSRVVDVGALYDAFDK
;
A
#
# COMPACT_ATOMS: atom_id res chain seq x y z
N GLU A 1 3.25 -22.52 12.03
CA GLU A 1 3.31 -21.43 11.04
C GLU A 1 2.85 -20.15 11.71
N ALA A 2 3.82 -19.33 12.12
CA ALA A 2 3.58 -18.04 12.74
C ALA A 2 3.06 -17.04 11.70
N HIS A 3 2.41 -15.97 12.16
CA HIS A 3 2.13 -14.81 11.33
C HIS A 3 3.44 -14.17 10.86
N GLY A 4 4.41 -14.00 11.77
CA GLY A 4 5.84 -13.76 11.50
C GLY A 4 6.12 -12.73 10.42
N THR A 5 5.80 -11.48 10.70
CA THR A 5 5.95 -10.37 9.74
C THR A 5 7.37 -9.82 9.68
N GLY A 6 8.24 -10.18 10.64
CA GLY A 6 9.58 -9.61 10.73
C GLY A 6 9.59 -8.21 11.35
N THR A 7 8.50 -7.80 12.02
CA THR A 7 8.40 -6.47 12.62
C THR A 7 9.03 -6.46 14.01
N ALA A 8 9.67 -5.34 14.37
CA ALA A 8 10.39 -5.21 15.63
C ALA A 8 9.51 -5.43 16.88
N LEU A 9 8.21 -5.09 16.79
CA LEU A 9 7.23 -5.22 17.89
C LEU A 9 6.24 -6.38 17.70
N GLY A 10 5.86 -6.71 16.47
CA GLY A 10 4.89 -7.77 16.21
C GLY A 10 5.44 -9.15 16.55
N ASP A 11 6.67 -9.45 16.14
CA ASP A 11 7.28 -10.76 16.39
C ASP A 11 7.46 -11.05 17.89
N PRO A 12 7.94 -10.11 18.75
CA PRO A 12 7.94 -10.33 20.20
C PRO A 12 6.55 -10.54 20.81
N THR A 13 5.52 -9.88 20.27
CA THR A 13 4.14 -10.04 20.75
C THR A 13 3.63 -11.44 20.43
N GLU A 14 3.85 -11.92 19.20
CA GLU A 14 3.51 -13.29 18.80
C GLU A 14 4.30 -14.34 19.59
N ALA A 15 5.60 -14.12 19.82
CA ALA A 15 6.42 -15.01 20.65
C ALA A 15 5.91 -15.10 22.09
N GLY A 16 5.48 -13.98 22.68
CA GLY A 16 4.84 -13.97 24.00
C GLY A 16 3.55 -14.78 24.04
N ALA A 17 2.71 -14.66 23.01
CA ALA A 17 1.49 -15.46 22.89
C ALA A 17 1.80 -16.97 22.75
N LEU A 18 2.80 -17.33 21.93
CA LEU A 18 3.26 -18.71 21.81
C LEU A 18 3.81 -19.25 23.14
N ALA A 19 4.62 -18.47 23.86
CA ALA A 19 5.15 -18.85 25.17
C ALA A 19 4.02 -19.06 26.20
N ALA A 20 3.02 -18.19 26.22
CA ALA A 20 1.90 -18.30 27.14
C ALA A 20 1.06 -19.58 26.90
N VAL A 21 0.88 -19.99 25.64
CA VAL A 21 0.03 -21.13 25.27
C VAL A 21 0.81 -22.44 25.23
N TYR A 22 2.02 -22.44 24.68
CA TYR A 22 2.81 -23.64 24.40
C TYR A 22 4.09 -23.77 25.24
N GLY A 23 4.37 -22.79 26.10
CA GLY A 23 5.60 -22.73 26.90
C GLY A 23 5.54 -23.44 28.25
N SER A 24 4.48 -24.21 28.53
CA SER A 24 4.39 -25.02 29.75
C SER A 24 5.49 -26.10 29.78
N ALA A 25 6.25 -26.16 30.88
CA ALA A 25 7.33 -27.12 31.08
C ALA A 25 6.78 -28.56 31.00
N GLY A 26 7.34 -29.37 30.08
CA GLY A 26 6.97 -30.78 29.94
C GLY A 26 6.67 -31.27 28.52
N ARG A 27 6.75 -30.42 27.48
CA ARG A 27 6.68 -30.93 26.09
C ARG A 27 7.88 -31.83 25.80
N ALA A 28 7.61 -33.09 25.44
CA ALA A 28 8.63 -34.03 24.99
C ALA A 28 9.31 -33.60 23.67
N THR A 29 8.57 -32.90 22.80
CA THR A 29 9.07 -32.39 21.52
C THR A 29 8.91 -30.86 21.45
N PRO A 30 9.99 -30.09 21.24
CA PRO A 30 9.89 -28.64 21.03
C PRO A 30 8.98 -28.30 19.85
N LEU A 31 8.18 -27.24 19.99
CA LEU A 31 7.34 -26.72 18.92
C LEU A 31 8.22 -26.07 17.85
N SER A 32 8.11 -26.55 16.61
CA SER A 32 8.77 -25.93 15.47
C SER A 32 8.02 -24.68 15.03
N VAL A 33 8.68 -23.53 15.12
CA VAL A 33 8.14 -22.22 14.75
C VAL A 33 8.86 -21.69 13.51
N GLY A 34 8.08 -21.36 12.50
CA GLY A 34 8.58 -20.65 11.33
C GLY A 34 7.46 -19.90 10.62
N ALA A 35 7.84 -19.05 9.67
CA ALA A 35 6.92 -18.21 8.91
C ALA A 35 7.27 -18.25 7.43
N ALA A 36 6.32 -18.57 6.56
CA ALA A 36 6.48 -18.59 5.10
C ALA A 36 6.92 -17.24 4.55
N LYS A 37 6.57 -16.14 5.24
CA LYS A 37 6.96 -14.78 4.86
C LYS A 37 8.47 -14.59 4.83
N ALA A 38 9.22 -15.37 5.62
CA ALA A 38 10.68 -15.40 5.56
C ALA A 38 11.24 -16.04 4.28
N ASN A 39 10.41 -16.67 3.44
CA ASN A 39 10.81 -17.33 2.20
C ASN A 39 10.17 -16.70 0.96
N VAL A 40 8.90 -16.28 1.06
CA VAL A 40 8.11 -15.82 -0.10
C VAL A 40 7.53 -14.41 0.08
N GLY A 41 7.91 -13.70 1.14
CA GLY A 41 7.37 -12.38 1.45
C GLY A 41 5.93 -12.40 2.00
N HIS A 42 5.39 -11.22 2.28
CA HIS A 42 4.06 -11.04 2.84
C HIS A 42 3.01 -11.02 1.71
N SER A 43 2.25 -12.10 1.53
CA SER A 43 1.22 -12.21 0.47
C SER A 43 -0.14 -11.61 0.86
N GLU A 44 -0.14 -10.67 1.80
CA GLU A 44 -1.30 -9.91 2.28
C GLU A 44 -2.51 -10.82 2.58
N ALA A 45 -3.63 -10.60 1.89
CA ALA A 45 -4.87 -11.36 2.03
C ALA A 45 -4.69 -12.88 1.81
N ALA A 46 -3.68 -13.29 1.04
CA ALA A 46 -3.36 -14.69 0.80
C ALA A 46 -2.40 -15.30 1.84
N SER A 47 -1.90 -14.52 2.82
CA SER A 47 -0.91 -14.98 3.80
C SER A 47 -1.35 -16.21 4.59
N GLY A 48 -2.63 -16.25 5.00
CA GLY A 48 -3.19 -17.41 5.70
C GLY A 48 -3.22 -18.66 4.83
N GLN A 49 -3.58 -18.52 3.55
CA GLN A 49 -3.64 -19.64 2.60
C GLN A 49 -2.25 -20.19 2.27
N VAL A 50 -1.26 -19.31 2.09
CA VAL A 50 0.15 -19.71 1.92
C VAL A 50 0.64 -20.50 3.13
N GLY A 51 0.30 -20.05 4.34
CA GLY A 51 0.61 -20.75 5.58
C GLY A 51 -0.02 -22.14 5.67
N LEU A 52 -1.30 -22.26 5.29
CA LEU A 52 -2.03 -23.54 5.25
C LEU A 52 -1.42 -24.51 4.23
N LEU A 53 -1.13 -24.06 3.01
CA LEU A 53 -0.50 -24.88 1.97
C LEU A 53 0.89 -25.37 2.39
N LYS A 54 1.69 -24.48 3.01
CA LYS A 54 2.98 -24.85 3.60
C LYS A 54 2.80 -25.93 4.66
N VAL A 55 1.92 -25.72 5.62
CA VAL A 55 1.68 -26.67 6.71
C VAL A 55 1.20 -28.03 6.20
N GLN A 56 0.26 -28.05 5.26
CA GLN A 56 -0.22 -29.28 4.62
C GLN A 56 0.95 -30.08 4.02
N GLN A 57 1.82 -29.41 3.27
CA GLN A 57 2.97 -30.05 2.64
C GLN A 57 4.00 -30.55 3.66
N LEU A 58 4.27 -29.76 4.70
CA LEU A 58 5.24 -30.08 5.75
C LEU A 58 4.79 -31.26 6.63
N ILE A 59 3.52 -31.27 7.02
CA ILE A 59 2.90 -32.39 7.77
C ILE A 59 2.94 -33.68 6.91
N GLY A 60 2.56 -33.58 5.64
CA GLY A 60 2.58 -34.72 4.72
C GLY A 60 3.98 -35.34 4.57
N GLN A 61 5.00 -34.50 4.52
CA GLN A 61 6.40 -34.92 4.36
C GLN A 61 7.15 -35.15 5.68
N ARG A 62 6.51 -34.93 6.84
CA ARG A 62 7.14 -34.95 8.17
C ARG A 62 8.41 -34.09 8.24
N ALA A 63 8.37 -32.94 7.58
CA ALA A 63 9.50 -32.03 7.41
C ALA A 63 9.21 -30.66 8.01
N SER A 64 10.26 -29.95 8.39
CA SER A 64 10.22 -28.52 8.71
C SER A 64 10.89 -27.73 7.60
N MET A 65 10.50 -26.46 7.43
CA MET A 65 11.19 -25.52 6.54
C MET A 65 11.89 -24.44 7.35
N GLY A 66 13.06 -24.03 6.87
CA GLY A 66 13.87 -22.99 7.48
C GLY A 66 13.30 -21.58 7.30
N ASN A 67 13.53 -20.74 8.30
CA ASN A 67 13.32 -19.30 8.24
C ASN A 67 14.52 -18.67 7.49
N ALA A 68 14.42 -18.54 6.16
CA ALA A 68 15.57 -18.29 5.29
C ALA A 68 16.36 -17.00 5.61
N HIS A 69 15.74 -16.01 6.24
CA HIS A 69 16.37 -14.75 6.65
C HIS A 69 16.71 -14.65 8.14
N LEU A 70 16.41 -15.67 8.95
CA LEU A 70 16.74 -15.68 10.37
C LEU A 70 18.24 -15.95 10.53
N ARG A 71 19.03 -14.91 10.83
CA ARG A 71 20.47 -15.01 11.13
C ARG A 71 20.76 -14.74 12.59
N VAL A 72 20.16 -13.66 13.10
CA VAL A 72 20.20 -13.25 14.49
C VAL A 72 18.76 -13.14 14.96
N LEU A 73 18.43 -13.82 16.05
CA LEU A 73 17.09 -13.72 16.64
C LEU A 73 16.93 -12.34 17.25
N ASN A 74 15.78 -11.70 17.03
CA ASN A 74 15.42 -10.47 17.72
C ASN A 74 15.53 -10.70 19.25
N PRO A 75 16.35 -9.93 19.99
CA PRO A 75 16.54 -10.13 21.42
C PRO A 75 15.23 -10.08 22.22
N LEU A 76 14.27 -9.26 21.80
CA LEU A 76 12.95 -9.16 22.43
C LEU A 76 12.13 -10.45 22.25
N VAL A 77 12.28 -11.16 21.12
CA VAL A 77 11.66 -12.47 20.92
C VAL A 77 12.27 -13.49 21.89
N GLY A 78 13.59 -13.51 22.02
CA GLY A 78 14.29 -14.37 22.99
C GLY A 78 13.85 -14.11 24.44
N GLN A 79 13.74 -12.84 24.83
CA GLN A 79 13.24 -12.44 26.15
C GLN A 79 11.80 -12.91 26.40
N ARG A 80 10.93 -12.85 25.37
CA ARG A 80 9.53 -13.27 25.47
C ARG A 80 9.36 -14.78 25.59
N PHE A 81 10.23 -15.57 24.94
CA PHE A 81 10.27 -17.02 25.20
C PHE A 81 10.78 -17.34 26.60
N GLY A 82 11.77 -16.58 27.10
CA GLY A 82 12.22 -16.65 28.50
C GLY A 82 12.54 -18.09 28.95
N ALA A 83 11.98 -18.49 30.09
CA ALA A 83 12.16 -19.84 30.65
C ALA A 83 11.60 -20.96 29.75
N SER A 84 10.68 -20.63 28.84
CA SER A 84 10.07 -21.57 27.90
C SER A 84 10.85 -21.72 26.59
N ALA A 85 12.03 -21.10 26.44
CA ALA A 85 12.80 -21.16 25.20
C ALA A 85 13.09 -22.59 24.73
N ALA A 86 13.32 -23.54 25.64
CA ALA A 86 13.53 -24.94 25.31
C ALA A 86 12.29 -25.63 24.69
N CYS A 87 11.10 -25.04 24.85
CA CYS A 87 9.87 -25.54 24.24
C CYS A 87 9.72 -25.16 22.76
N PHE A 88 10.64 -24.37 22.20
CA PHE A 88 10.56 -23.87 20.83
C PHE A 88 11.84 -24.16 20.05
N VAL A 89 11.69 -24.47 18.77
CA VAL A 89 12.79 -24.52 17.81
C VAL A 89 12.43 -23.67 16.60
N LEU A 90 13.36 -22.84 16.13
CA LEU A 90 13.21 -22.01 14.95
C LEU A 90 14.17 -22.53 13.87
N PRO A 91 13.73 -23.44 12.98
CA PRO A 91 14.62 -24.01 11.97
C PRO A 91 15.21 -22.91 11.09
N LEU A 92 16.52 -22.97 10.82
CA LEU A 92 17.20 -22.06 9.90
C LEU A 92 17.21 -22.63 8.48
N GLU A 93 17.18 -23.95 8.35
CA GLU A 93 17.15 -24.69 7.11
C GLU A 93 16.09 -25.80 7.15
N ARG A 94 15.88 -26.47 6.01
CA ARG A 94 14.90 -27.55 5.92
C ARG A 94 15.43 -28.79 6.64
N GLY A 95 14.63 -29.38 7.52
CA GLY A 95 15.00 -30.59 8.27
C GLY A 95 13.88 -31.62 8.30
N ARG A 96 14.23 -32.91 8.51
CA ARG A 96 13.26 -33.99 8.79
C ARG A 96 13.20 -34.20 10.30
N SER A 97 12.14 -33.74 10.95
CA SER A 97 12.06 -33.76 12.42
C SER A 97 10.64 -33.66 12.99
N LEU A 98 9.60 -33.56 12.16
CA LEU A 98 8.22 -33.49 12.68
C LEU A 98 7.69 -34.91 12.90
N THR A 99 7.73 -35.35 14.15
CA THR A 99 7.16 -36.64 14.60
C THR A 99 5.65 -36.55 14.73
N GLU A 100 5.14 -35.37 15.09
CA GLU A 100 3.72 -35.08 15.25
C GLU A 100 3.08 -34.64 13.94
N GLY A 101 1.87 -35.15 13.67
CA GLY A 101 1.08 -34.79 12.50
C GLY A 101 0.25 -33.53 12.66
N VAL A 102 0.49 -32.70 13.70
CA VAL A 102 -0.33 -31.52 14.03
C VAL A 102 0.47 -30.25 13.87
N ALA A 103 -0.10 -29.23 13.23
CA ALA A 103 0.47 -27.88 13.21
C ALA A 103 -0.61 -26.79 13.22
N GLY A 104 -0.23 -25.62 13.74
CA GLY A 104 -1.06 -24.43 13.73
C GLY A 104 -0.59 -23.39 12.70
N VAL A 105 -1.54 -22.63 12.16
CA VAL A 105 -1.32 -21.45 11.31
C VAL A 105 -1.97 -20.24 11.98
N SER A 106 -1.17 -19.22 12.26
CA SER A 106 -1.64 -17.92 12.77
C SER A 106 -1.64 -16.87 11.65
N SER A 107 -2.69 -16.05 11.59
CA SER A 107 -2.77 -14.91 10.67
C SER A 107 -3.42 -13.71 11.36
N PHE A 108 -2.70 -12.60 11.44
CA PHE A 108 -3.14 -11.37 12.12
C PHE A 108 -3.32 -10.26 11.07
N GLY A 109 -4.54 -9.77 10.94
CA GLY A 109 -4.85 -8.60 10.12
C GLY A 109 -4.42 -7.33 10.85
N PHE A 110 -3.87 -6.37 10.11
CA PHE A 110 -3.45 -5.08 10.66
C PHE A 110 -4.61 -4.30 11.34
N SER A 111 -5.84 -4.52 10.88
CA SER A 111 -7.06 -3.96 11.50
C SER A 111 -7.46 -4.60 12.83
N GLY A 112 -6.73 -5.63 13.30
CA GLY A 112 -7.00 -6.35 14.54
C GLY A 112 -7.76 -7.68 14.38
N THR A 113 -8.21 -8.05 13.18
CA THR A 113 -8.85 -9.35 12.95
C THR A 113 -7.81 -10.48 13.00
N ILE A 114 -7.97 -11.40 13.95
CA ILE A 114 -7.04 -12.52 14.18
C ILE A 114 -7.72 -13.83 13.84
N ALA A 115 -7.01 -14.70 13.11
CA ALA A 115 -7.42 -16.08 12.87
C ALA A 115 -6.28 -17.05 13.24
N HIS A 116 -6.65 -18.18 13.85
CA HIS A 116 -5.76 -19.29 14.11
C HIS A 116 -6.44 -20.60 13.70
N ALA A 117 -5.73 -21.43 12.94
CA ALA A 117 -6.25 -22.71 12.47
C ALA A 117 -5.28 -23.84 12.85
N LEU A 118 -5.83 -24.96 13.30
CA LEU A 118 -5.08 -26.19 13.55
C LEU A 118 -5.34 -27.17 12.40
N MET A 119 -4.28 -27.85 11.97
CA MET A 119 -4.33 -28.89 10.95
C MET A 119 -3.67 -30.14 11.50
N GLN A 120 -4.35 -31.28 11.35
CA GLN A 120 -3.86 -32.59 11.72
C GLN A 120 -3.84 -33.51 10.50
N ARG A 121 -2.77 -34.29 10.35
CA ARG A 121 -2.70 -35.38 9.37
C ARG A 121 -3.74 -36.45 9.72
N ALA A 122 -4.51 -36.89 8.74
CA ALA A 122 -5.31 -38.10 8.90
C ALA A 122 -4.38 -39.31 9.17
N GLU A 123 -4.76 -40.18 10.10
CA GLU A 123 -3.98 -41.40 10.36
C GLU A 123 -4.04 -42.31 9.13
N ASP A 124 -2.92 -42.95 8.80
CA ASP A 124 -2.83 -43.90 7.69
C ASP A 124 -3.66 -45.16 8.05
N GLY A 125 -4.98 -45.09 7.85
CA GLY A 125 -5.94 -46.14 8.23
C GLY A 125 -7.30 -45.63 8.73
N SER A 126 -7.42 -44.35 9.11
CA SER A 126 -8.68 -43.76 9.59
C SER A 126 -9.58 -43.26 8.45
N SER A 127 -9.67 -44.02 7.36
CA SER A 127 -10.56 -43.67 6.22
C SER A 127 -12.03 -44.04 6.47
N GLY A 128 -12.36 -44.64 7.63
CA GLY A 128 -13.64 -45.32 7.84
C GLY A 128 -14.74 -44.57 8.62
N ALA A 129 -14.45 -43.50 9.36
CA ALA A 129 -15.44 -42.96 10.32
C ALA A 129 -15.86 -41.49 10.10
N ALA A 130 -15.05 -40.66 9.44
CA ALA A 130 -15.35 -39.23 9.24
C ALA A 130 -16.14 -38.91 7.95
N SER A 131 -16.31 -39.90 7.06
CA SER A 131 -17.00 -39.70 5.77
C SER A 131 -18.49 -39.36 5.93
N GLY A 132 -19.10 -39.70 7.06
CA GLY A 132 -20.52 -39.42 7.35
C GLY A 132 -20.84 -38.01 7.84
N LEU A 133 -19.83 -37.20 8.21
CA LEU A 133 -20.02 -35.86 8.79
C LEU A 133 -19.49 -34.71 7.91
N MET A 134 -18.73 -35.02 6.86
CA MET A 134 -18.39 -34.03 5.83
C MET A 134 -19.60 -33.87 4.91
N GLN A 135 -20.49 -32.94 5.28
CA GLN A 135 -21.38 -32.32 4.30
C GLN A 135 -20.52 -31.92 3.09
N PRO A 136 -20.92 -32.26 1.84
CA PRO A 136 -20.18 -31.83 0.67
C PRO A 136 -20.00 -30.32 0.77
N VAL A 137 -18.75 -29.87 0.84
CA VAL A 137 -18.44 -28.44 0.86
C VAL A 137 -19.13 -27.87 -0.37
N PRO A 138 -20.09 -26.92 -0.23
CA PRO A 138 -20.77 -26.35 -1.37
C PRO A 138 -19.70 -25.90 -2.35
N GLN A 139 -19.79 -26.32 -3.61
CA GLN A 139 -18.85 -25.83 -4.61
C GLN A 139 -18.94 -24.31 -4.61
N LEU A 140 -17.83 -23.66 -4.24
CA LEU A 140 -17.73 -22.21 -4.26
C LEU A 140 -17.92 -21.76 -5.71
N ALA A 141 -19.11 -21.24 -6.02
CA ALA A 141 -19.37 -20.54 -7.27
C ALA A 141 -18.69 -19.17 -7.19
N PHE A 142 -17.43 -19.11 -7.58
CA PHE A 142 -16.71 -17.84 -7.65
C PHE A 142 -17.33 -16.97 -8.74
N ARG A 143 -17.94 -15.84 -8.36
CA ARG A 143 -18.27 -14.76 -9.30
C ARG A 143 -16.98 -14.06 -9.70
N ARG A 144 -16.26 -14.65 -10.66
CA ARG A 144 -14.99 -14.13 -11.17
C ARG A 144 -15.24 -12.82 -11.91
N SER A 145 -15.04 -11.70 -11.21
CA SER A 145 -14.95 -10.38 -11.83
C SER A 145 -13.46 -10.05 -12.04
N ALA A 146 -13.09 -9.70 -13.27
CA ALA A 146 -11.74 -9.23 -13.55
C ALA A 146 -11.57 -7.83 -12.97
N PHE A 147 -10.82 -7.72 -11.88
CA PHE A 147 -10.29 -6.44 -11.42
C PHE A 147 -8.95 -6.24 -12.10
N THR A 148 -8.96 -5.68 -13.32
CA THR A 148 -7.71 -5.33 -13.97
C THR A 148 -6.98 -4.35 -13.08
N TRP A 149 -5.76 -4.68 -12.66
CA TRP A 149 -4.85 -3.75 -12.01
C TRP A 149 -4.51 -2.67 -13.05
N ARG A 150 -5.37 -1.64 -13.14
CA ARG A 150 -5.09 -0.44 -13.90
C ARG A 150 -4.38 0.48 -12.94
N GLU A 151 -3.24 1.01 -13.36
CA GLU A 151 -2.73 2.22 -12.72
C GLU A 151 -3.89 3.21 -12.63
N SER A 152 -4.19 3.67 -11.42
CA SER A 152 -5.22 4.68 -11.24
C SER A 152 -4.80 5.88 -12.07
N ALA A 153 -5.69 6.34 -12.95
CA ALA A 153 -5.42 7.54 -13.74
C ALA A 153 -5.04 8.68 -12.79
N HIS A 154 -4.06 9.49 -13.18
CA HIS A 154 -3.60 10.60 -12.35
C HIS A 154 -4.81 11.47 -11.95
N PRO A 155 -4.95 11.88 -10.67
CA PRO A 155 -6.19 12.45 -10.13
C PRO A 155 -6.75 13.64 -10.91
N PHE A 156 -5.90 14.44 -11.56
CA PHE A 156 -6.30 15.59 -12.38
C PHE A 156 -6.61 15.27 -13.86
N ILE A 157 -6.25 14.10 -14.38
CA ILE A 157 -6.47 13.71 -15.79
C ILE A 157 -7.22 12.38 -15.93
N GLN A 158 -8.37 12.27 -15.25
CA GLN A 158 -9.15 11.02 -15.15
C GLN A 158 -9.81 10.60 -16.47
N GLN A 159 -10.15 11.56 -17.33
CA GLN A 159 -10.72 11.31 -18.65
C GLN A 159 -9.92 12.05 -19.72
N ARG A 160 -9.60 11.35 -20.82
CA ARG A 160 -9.00 11.93 -22.03
C ARG A 160 -10.03 11.93 -23.15
N ILE A 161 -10.40 13.11 -23.62
CA ILE A 161 -11.42 13.33 -24.64
C ILE A 161 -10.71 13.89 -25.90
N ALA A 162 -10.95 13.27 -27.05
CA ALA A 162 -10.47 13.80 -28.32
C ALA A 162 -11.18 15.12 -28.62
N SER A 163 -10.41 16.18 -28.89
CA SER A 163 -10.95 17.48 -29.29
C SER A 163 -11.03 17.58 -30.81
N SER A 164 -12.04 18.30 -31.32
CA SER A 164 -12.22 18.56 -32.76
C SER A 164 -11.23 19.60 -33.31
N GLN A 165 -10.69 20.46 -32.45
CA GLN A 165 -9.54 21.32 -32.73
C GLN A 165 -8.27 20.56 -32.35
N GLU A 166 -7.24 20.56 -33.21
CA GLU A 166 -5.95 19.83 -33.11
C GLU A 166 -5.33 19.76 -31.70
N GLY A 167 -5.88 18.92 -30.84
CA GLY A 167 -5.61 18.96 -29.41
C GLY A 167 -6.34 17.89 -28.62
N VAL A 168 -6.07 17.88 -27.31
CA VAL A 168 -6.60 16.91 -26.36
C VAL A 168 -7.25 17.65 -25.21
N LEU A 169 -8.42 17.21 -24.79
CA LEU A 169 -9.09 17.70 -23.59
C LEU A 169 -8.96 16.66 -22.49
N PHE A 170 -8.43 17.05 -21.34
CA PHE A 170 -8.49 16.24 -20.13
C PHE A 170 -9.56 16.78 -19.21
N ARG A 171 -10.34 15.89 -18.61
CA ARG A 171 -11.47 16.25 -17.74
C ARG A 171 -11.43 15.42 -16.47
N SER A 172 -11.66 16.07 -15.32
CA SER A 172 -11.79 15.41 -14.02
C SER A 172 -12.91 16.04 -13.20
N PRO A 173 -13.76 15.24 -12.51
CA PRO A 173 -14.74 15.77 -11.57
C PRO A 173 -14.03 16.53 -10.45
N LEU A 174 -14.58 17.67 -10.03
CA LEU A 174 -14.12 18.41 -8.84
C LEU A 174 -14.52 17.75 -7.52
N VAL A 175 -15.09 16.56 -7.57
CA VAL A 175 -15.43 15.70 -6.43
C VAL A 175 -14.52 14.46 -6.40
N GLY A 176 -14.56 13.70 -5.32
CA GLY A 176 -13.78 12.46 -5.20
C GLY A 176 -12.27 12.74 -5.15
N ALA A 177 -11.49 12.13 -6.04
CA ALA A 177 -10.03 12.16 -6.00
C ALA A 177 -9.43 13.58 -6.09
N VAL A 178 -10.02 14.46 -6.91
CA VAL A 178 -9.55 15.86 -7.02
C VAL A 178 -9.80 16.60 -5.72
N HIS A 179 -11.04 16.57 -5.20
CA HIS A 179 -11.39 17.22 -3.94
C HIS A 179 -10.52 16.71 -2.80
N ALA A 180 -10.37 15.39 -2.66
CA ALA A 180 -9.57 14.78 -1.60
C ALA A 180 -8.10 15.25 -1.63
N LEU A 181 -7.54 15.51 -2.82
CA LEU A 181 -6.16 15.96 -2.98
C LEU A 181 -5.95 17.44 -2.60
N VAL A 182 -7.00 18.27 -2.72
CA VAL A 182 -6.89 19.73 -2.51
C VAL A 182 -7.70 20.23 -1.31
N ALA A 183 -8.36 19.33 -0.57
CA ALA A 183 -9.28 19.66 0.52
C ALA A 183 -8.63 20.54 1.61
N ASP A 184 -7.33 20.36 1.86
CA ASP A 184 -6.60 21.09 2.88
C ASP A 184 -6.13 22.48 2.42
N HIS A 185 -6.27 22.81 1.12
CA HIS A 185 -5.95 24.14 0.61
C HIS A 185 -7.15 25.09 0.79
N VAL A 186 -7.32 25.55 2.02
CA VAL A 186 -8.42 26.43 2.44
C VAL A 186 -7.93 27.88 2.46
N VAL A 187 -8.66 28.76 1.78
CA VAL A 187 -8.41 30.21 1.78
C VAL A 187 -9.70 30.90 2.17
N GLN A 188 -9.67 31.70 3.25
CA GLN A 188 -10.85 32.39 3.79
C GLN A 188 -12.05 31.44 4.02
N GLY A 189 -11.79 30.25 4.56
CA GLY A 189 -12.80 29.25 4.89
C GLY A 189 -13.36 28.47 3.69
N ARG A 190 -12.82 28.65 2.49
CA ARG A 190 -13.27 27.97 1.26
C ARG A 190 -12.15 27.12 0.69
N VAL A 191 -12.47 25.93 0.20
CA VAL A 191 -11.49 25.09 -0.52
C VAL A 191 -11.22 25.73 -1.87
N ILE A 192 -10.01 26.25 -2.07
CA ILE A 192 -9.57 26.88 -3.31
C ILE A 192 -8.60 25.94 -4.01
N PHE A 193 -8.75 25.77 -5.32
CA PHE A 193 -7.81 24.98 -6.10
C PHE A 193 -6.42 25.65 -6.07
N PRO A 194 -5.36 24.96 -5.59
CA PRO A 194 -4.05 25.57 -5.39
C PRO A 194 -3.36 25.90 -6.72
N GLY A 195 -2.53 26.95 -6.71
CA GLY A 195 -1.64 27.31 -7.82
C GLY A 195 -0.82 26.11 -8.33
N ALA A 196 -0.24 25.35 -7.40
CA ALA A 196 0.51 24.13 -7.70
C ALA A 196 -0.36 23.03 -8.35
N GLY A 197 -1.65 22.99 -8.05
CA GLY A 197 -2.60 22.07 -8.68
C GLY A 197 -2.78 22.36 -10.17
N TYR A 198 -2.83 23.63 -10.58
CA TYR A 198 -2.92 24.00 -11.99
C TYR A 198 -1.65 23.60 -12.74
N LEU A 199 -0.49 23.82 -12.13
CA LEU A 199 0.80 23.41 -12.69
C LEU A 199 0.87 21.89 -12.87
N GLU A 200 0.45 21.12 -11.87
CA GLU A 200 0.45 19.67 -11.94
C GLU A 200 -0.55 19.14 -12.98
N LEU A 201 -1.74 19.73 -13.09
CA LEU A 201 -2.70 19.40 -14.14
C LEU A 201 -2.13 19.65 -15.54
N ALA A 202 -1.53 20.82 -15.79
CA ALA A 202 -0.92 21.15 -17.07
C ALA A 202 0.27 20.23 -17.39
N ARG A 203 1.12 19.93 -16.39
CA ARG A 203 2.24 19.00 -16.52
C ARG A 203 1.76 17.59 -16.84
N ALA A 204 0.79 17.07 -16.09
CA ALA A 204 0.23 15.74 -16.31
C ALA A 204 -0.44 15.61 -17.69
N ALA A 205 -1.17 16.65 -18.14
CA ALA A 205 -1.82 16.69 -19.44
C ALA A 205 -0.84 16.76 -20.63
N SER A 206 0.32 17.40 -20.43
CA SER A 206 1.35 17.60 -21.46
C SER A 206 2.48 16.55 -21.42
N GLY A 207 2.57 15.77 -20.35
CA GLY A 207 3.60 14.76 -20.14
C GLY A 207 4.91 15.36 -19.59
N SER A 208 5.96 15.37 -20.42
CA SER A 208 7.32 15.79 -20.01
C SER A 208 7.70 17.21 -20.46
N SER A 209 6.75 17.96 -21.02
CA SER A 209 6.99 19.32 -21.51
C SER A 209 7.20 20.29 -20.34
N ALA A 210 8.19 21.17 -20.47
CA ALA A 210 8.40 22.24 -19.50
C ALA A 210 7.33 23.32 -19.70
N LEU A 211 6.68 23.74 -18.60
CA LEU A 211 5.71 24.83 -18.61
C LEU A 211 6.43 26.18 -18.71
N GLN A 212 5.90 27.10 -19.50
CA GLN A 212 6.38 28.47 -19.66
C GLN A 212 5.21 29.44 -19.67
N ALA A 213 5.49 30.70 -19.32
CA ALA A 213 4.53 31.80 -19.34
C ALA A 213 3.17 31.41 -18.72
N VAL A 214 3.19 30.83 -17.52
CA VAL A 214 1.97 30.39 -16.83
C VAL A 214 1.32 31.59 -16.13
N PHE A 215 0.05 31.83 -16.43
CA PHE A 215 -0.76 32.90 -15.85
C PHE A 215 -1.93 32.31 -15.07
N PHE A 216 -2.05 32.72 -13.81
CA PHE A 216 -3.21 32.44 -12.96
C PHE A 216 -4.20 33.59 -13.11
N LEU A 217 -5.34 33.33 -13.74
CA LEU A 217 -6.28 34.37 -14.15
C LEU A 217 -7.34 34.65 -13.09
N GLN A 218 -7.87 33.61 -12.46
CA GLN A 218 -8.87 33.72 -11.40
C GLN A 218 -8.93 32.46 -10.53
N PRO A 219 -9.26 32.58 -9.22
CA PRO A 219 -9.35 31.45 -8.32
C PRO A 219 -10.50 30.50 -8.71
N LEU A 220 -10.35 29.22 -8.38
CA LEU A 220 -11.42 28.22 -8.46
C LEU A 220 -11.80 27.76 -7.05
N ALA A 221 -12.99 28.11 -6.60
CA ALA A 221 -13.56 27.57 -5.36
C ALA A 221 -14.32 26.26 -5.64
N LEU A 222 -14.09 25.23 -4.83
CA LEU A 222 -14.68 23.89 -5.02
C LEU A 222 -16.02 23.76 -4.29
N GLU A 223 -17.00 24.58 -4.65
CA GLU A 223 -18.25 24.71 -3.87
C GLU A 223 -19.44 23.95 -4.44
N SER A 224 -19.37 23.53 -5.70
CA SER A 224 -20.51 22.92 -6.40
C SER A 224 -20.24 21.46 -6.72
N ALA A 225 -21.03 20.58 -6.12
CA ALA A 225 -21.08 19.17 -6.51
C ALA A 225 -21.48 19.07 -8.00
N GLY A 226 -20.74 18.29 -8.78
CA GLY A 226 -21.05 18.03 -10.19
C GLY A 226 -20.28 18.88 -11.22
N SER A 227 -19.44 19.82 -10.79
CA SER A 227 -18.54 20.56 -11.69
C SER A 227 -17.31 19.75 -12.07
N TYR A 228 -16.74 20.07 -13.23
CA TYR A 228 -15.50 19.49 -13.75
C TYR A 228 -14.42 20.55 -13.88
N ILE A 229 -13.18 20.14 -13.69
CA ILE A 229 -12.01 20.87 -14.16
C ILE A 229 -11.53 20.24 -15.45
N GLU A 230 -11.21 21.10 -16.41
CA GLU A 230 -10.78 20.70 -17.74
C GLU A 230 -9.45 21.34 -18.08
N CYS A 231 -8.57 20.59 -18.72
CA CYS A 231 -7.34 21.10 -19.31
C CYS A 231 -7.34 20.79 -20.81
N SER A 232 -7.46 21.83 -21.63
CA SER A 232 -7.24 21.74 -23.07
C SER A 232 -5.76 21.89 -23.37
N VAL A 233 -5.22 21.01 -24.21
CA VAL A 233 -3.82 21.01 -24.67
C VAL A 233 -3.81 21.05 -26.19
N THR A 234 -3.18 22.08 -26.75
CA THR A 234 -2.94 22.27 -28.19
C THR A 234 -1.43 22.25 -28.50
N ALA A 235 -1.03 22.42 -29.76
CA ALA A 235 0.35 22.24 -30.25
C ALA A 235 1.46 23.07 -29.55
N GLY A 236 1.13 23.98 -28.63
CA GLY A 236 2.12 24.72 -27.85
C GLY A 236 1.59 25.38 -26.58
N SER A 237 0.34 25.14 -26.20
CA SER A 237 -0.30 25.84 -25.08
C SER A 237 -1.33 24.98 -24.35
N PHE A 238 -1.66 25.41 -23.15
CA PHE A 238 -2.74 24.85 -22.37
C PHE A 238 -3.68 25.92 -21.82
N GLU A 239 -4.93 25.51 -21.61
CA GLU A 239 -5.95 26.29 -20.94
C GLU A 239 -6.67 25.40 -19.93
N ILE A 240 -6.74 25.85 -18.67
CA ILE A 240 -7.46 25.17 -17.60
C ILE A 240 -8.71 25.98 -17.25
N ARG A 241 -9.85 25.31 -17.30
CA ARG A 241 -11.17 25.93 -17.17
C ARG A 241 -12.16 25.08 -16.38
N THR A 242 -13.23 25.72 -15.96
CA THR A 242 -14.46 25.08 -15.48
C THR A 242 -15.67 25.69 -16.20
N GLY A 243 -16.82 25.03 -16.11
CA GLY A 243 -18.07 25.56 -16.65
C GLY A 243 -18.82 24.59 -17.54
N SER A 244 -19.83 25.12 -18.25
CA SER A 244 -20.68 24.38 -19.17
C SER A 244 -20.52 24.90 -20.60
N MET A 245 -21.24 24.32 -21.57
CA MET A 245 -21.28 24.82 -22.96
C MET A 245 -21.69 26.29 -23.08
N LEU A 246 -22.38 26.84 -22.07
CA LEU A 246 -22.96 28.19 -22.10
C LEU A 246 -22.14 29.22 -21.31
N GLU A 247 -21.33 28.79 -20.36
CA GLU A 247 -20.53 29.67 -19.50
C GLU A 247 -19.24 28.96 -19.12
N ILE A 248 -18.11 29.51 -19.56
CA ILE A 248 -16.77 28.97 -19.36
C ILE A 248 -15.96 29.97 -18.54
N ALA A 249 -15.38 29.51 -17.43
CA ALA A 249 -14.43 30.27 -16.63
C ALA A 249 -13.02 29.70 -16.82
N VAL A 250 -12.12 30.51 -17.39
CA VAL A 250 -10.70 30.14 -17.54
C VAL A 250 -9.93 30.55 -16.29
N HIS A 251 -9.27 29.60 -15.63
CA HIS A 251 -8.57 29.82 -14.36
C HIS A 251 -7.06 29.96 -14.53
N CYS A 252 -6.48 29.20 -15.47
CA CYS A 252 -5.04 29.19 -15.70
C CYS A 252 -4.76 28.93 -17.18
N THR A 253 -3.74 29.58 -17.71
CA THR A 253 -3.25 29.32 -19.07
C THR A 253 -1.73 29.39 -19.10
N GLY A 254 -1.12 28.81 -20.12
CA GLY A 254 0.31 28.94 -20.35
C GLY A 254 0.74 28.25 -21.64
N SER A 255 2.04 28.26 -21.88
CA SER A 255 2.67 27.62 -23.03
C SER A 255 3.60 26.49 -22.62
N PHE A 256 4.00 25.68 -23.59
CA PHE A 256 5.06 24.70 -23.43
C PHE A 256 6.34 25.24 -24.07
N ALA A 257 7.47 24.98 -23.41
CA ALA A 257 8.77 25.22 -24.03
C ALA A 257 8.88 24.40 -25.32
N SER A 258 9.28 25.03 -26.43
CA SER A 258 9.71 24.31 -27.64
C SER A 258 10.81 23.32 -27.26
N SER A 259 10.73 22.07 -27.72
CA SER A 259 11.61 20.97 -27.36
C SER A 259 13.07 21.40 -27.18
N GLY A 260 13.49 21.44 -25.91
CA GLY A 260 14.81 21.88 -25.50
C GLY A 260 14.74 22.36 -24.05
N VAL A 261 15.40 21.67 -23.13
CA VAL A 261 15.74 22.28 -21.84
C VAL A 261 16.55 23.53 -22.19
N PRO A 262 16.17 24.74 -21.74
CA PRO A 262 16.97 25.93 -22.01
C PRO A 262 18.42 25.67 -21.62
N ALA A 263 19.36 25.94 -22.53
CA ALA A 263 20.79 25.77 -22.25
C ALA A 263 21.12 26.58 -20.96
N GLY A 264 21.38 25.87 -19.86
CA GLY A 264 21.61 26.47 -18.54
C GLY A 264 20.72 25.96 -17.40
N VAL A 265 19.61 25.27 -17.68
CA VAL A 265 18.82 24.62 -16.60
C VAL A 265 19.42 23.25 -16.31
N SER A 266 20.53 23.22 -15.57
CA SER A 266 21.00 21.99 -14.95
C SER A 266 19.95 21.51 -13.94
N ARG A 267 19.56 20.23 -13.98
CA ARG A 267 18.81 19.63 -12.86
C ARG A 267 19.67 19.79 -11.62
N MET A 268 19.35 20.76 -10.77
CA MET A 268 20.03 20.90 -9.48
C MET A 268 19.71 19.65 -8.66
N SER A 269 20.74 18.99 -8.17
CA SER A 269 20.52 17.93 -7.19
C SER A 269 19.94 18.55 -5.93
N LEU A 270 19.14 17.79 -5.18
CA LEU A 270 18.60 18.24 -3.91
C LEU A 270 19.74 18.67 -2.95
N ALA A 271 20.90 18.00 -3.03
CA ALA A 271 22.12 18.38 -2.32
C ALA A 271 22.67 19.75 -2.77
N ALA A 272 22.64 20.06 -4.07
CA ALA A 272 23.04 21.36 -4.58
C ALA A 272 22.04 22.46 -4.15
N LEU A 273 20.73 22.19 -4.13
CA LEU A 273 19.76 23.15 -3.59
C LEU A 273 20.04 23.41 -2.11
N HIS A 274 20.23 22.35 -1.31
CA HIS A 274 20.55 22.48 0.11
C HIS A 274 21.85 23.24 0.37
N SER A 275 22.85 23.14 -0.53
CA SER A 275 24.11 23.88 -0.36
C SER A 275 23.99 25.37 -0.68
N HIS A 276 22.95 25.78 -1.41
CA HIS A 276 22.70 27.19 -1.78
C HIS A 276 21.74 27.90 -0.81
N VAL A 277 21.08 27.16 0.10
CA VAL A 277 20.09 27.71 1.03
C VAL A 277 20.63 27.60 2.45
N GLY A 278 20.64 28.70 3.21
CA GLY A 278 21.01 28.66 4.62
C GLY A 278 20.01 27.84 5.44
N SER A 279 20.48 27.10 6.45
CA SER A 279 19.62 26.38 7.39
C SER A 279 19.18 27.32 8.52
N ARG A 280 17.91 27.72 8.50
CA ARG A 280 17.26 28.38 9.63
C ARG A 280 16.16 27.47 10.14
N VAL A 281 16.21 27.11 11.42
CA VAL A 281 15.08 26.45 12.07
C VAL A 281 13.94 27.46 12.17
N VAL A 282 12.78 27.10 11.63
CA VAL A 282 11.57 27.92 11.71
C VAL A 282 10.49 27.08 12.37
N ASP A 283 9.72 27.69 13.26
CA ASP A 283 8.52 27.08 13.80
C ASP A 283 7.45 27.05 12.70
N VAL A 284 7.15 25.84 12.20
CA VAL A 284 6.19 25.62 11.13
C VAL A 284 4.78 25.99 11.60
N GLY A 285 4.43 25.74 12.88
CA GLY A 285 3.12 26.06 13.42
C GLY A 285 2.86 27.56 13.39
N ALA A 286 3.83 28.34 13.87
CA ALA A 286 3.76 29.81 13.85
C ALA A 286 3.63 30.40 12.44
N LEU A 287 4.16 29.73 11.41
CA LEU A 287 3.96 30.15 10.02
C LEU A 287 2.51 29.95 9.58
N TYR A 288 1.90 28.79 9.86
CA TYR A 288 0.51 28.53 9.51
C TYR A 288 -0.47 29.41 10.29
N ASP A 289 -0.24 29.59 11.60
CA ASP A 289 -1.05 30.48 12.45
C ASP A 289 -1.05 31.95 11.95
N ALA A 290 0.01 32.36 11.24
CA ALA A 290 0.09 33.68 10.64
C ALA A 290 -0.70 33.82 9.34
N PHE A 291 -1.01 32.71 8.65
CA PHE A 291 -1.85 32.68 7.44
C PHE A 291 -3.35 32.57 7.75
N ASP A 292 -3.72 32.04 8.92
CA ASP A 292 -5.12 31.88 9.35
C ASP A 292 -5.73 33.17 9.97
N LYS A 293 -4.99 34.28 9.98
CA LYS A 293 -5.46 35.62 10.44
C LYS A 293 -5.85 36.52 9.28
#